data_AF-A0AA46AKJ7-F1
#
_entry.id   AF-A0AA46AKJ7-F1
#
_cell.length_a   1.000
_cell.length_b   1.000
_cell.length_c   1.000
_cell.angle_alpha   90.00
_cell.angle_beta   90.00
_cell.angle_gamma   90.00
#
_symmetry.space_group_name_H-M   'P 1'
#
loop_
_entity.id
_entity.type
_entity.pdbx_description
1 polymer ?
#
loop_
_entity_poly.entity_id
_entity_poly.type
_entity_poly.pdbx_seq_one_letter_code
_entity_poly.pdbx_strand_id
1 'polypeptide(L)'
;MIKVKDSQPIACKEGELMATISDVIESFLKELIRQSQGQAVEIQRNEIAKHFDCAPSQINYVLTTRFSVQHGYTIESQRGGGGYIKIMRLRPERNPSVHQILMEEIRDNVTKTQAMRLIRALQEQNLINDREARLMRAATSDVVLASPLNNRDYMRSRILKAMLSALIH
;
A
#
# COMPACT_ATOMS: atom_id res chain seq x y z
N MET A 1 -13.07 -9.37 10.74
CA MET A 1 -12.65 -10.79 10.68
C MET A 1 -13.67 -11.54 9.83
N ILE A 2 -13.37 -11.77 8.56
CA ILE A 2 -14.26 -12.50 7.64
C ILE A 2 -13.89 -13.98 7.77
N LYS A 3 -14.79 -14.79 8.33
CA LYS A 3 -14.68 -16.25 8.30
C LYS A 3 -15.23 -16.74 6.96
N VAL A 4 -14.54 -17.72 6.36
CA VAL A 4 -14.74 -18.29 5.01
C VAL A 4 -16.11 -18.97 4.82
N LYS A 5 -17.06 -18.86 5.76
CA LYS A 5 -18.33 -19.62 5.73
C LYS A 5 -19.39 -19.08 4.75
N ASP A 6 -19.22 -17.87 4.18
CA ASP A 6 -20.28 -17.21 3.41
C ASP A 6 -19.95 -16.96 1.92
N SER A 7 -19.04 -17.73 1.32
CA SER A 7 -18.65 -17.54 -0.09
C SER A 7 -19.39 -18.49 -1.04
N GLN A 8 -20.26 -17.95 -1.90
CA GLN A 8 -20.90 -18.67 -3.00
C GLN A 8 -19.88 -19.09 -4.09
N PRO A 9 -20.14 -20.18 -4.84
CA PRO A 9 -19.24 -20.68 -5.87
C PRO A 9 -19.07 -19.67 -7.01
N ILE A 10 -17.82 -19.37 -7.36
CA ILE A 10 -17.48 -18.53 -8.50
C ILE A 10 -17.60 -19.38 -9.77
N ALA A 11 -18.64 -19.15 -10.56
CA ALA A 11 -18.81 -19.77 -11.87
C ALA A 11 -17.73 -19.25 -12.84
N CYS A 12 -16.90 -20.16 -13.35
CA CYS A 12 -15.91 -19.84 -14.39
C CYS A 12 -16.63 -19.60 -15.73
N LYS A 13 -16.46 -18.41 -16.32
CA LYS A 13 -16.90 -18.13 -17.70
C LYS A 13 -15.97 -18.84 -18.68
N GLU A 14 -16.55 -19.58 -19.62
CA GLU A 14 -15.84 -20.28 -20.69
C GLU A 14 -15.14 -19.27 -21.62
N GLY A 15 -13.80 -19.28 -21.63
CA GLY A 15 -13.02 -18.44 -22.57
C GLY A 15 -11.54 -18.23 -22.29
N GLU A 16 -11.02 -18.52 -21.09
CA GLU A 16 -9.59 -18.29 -20.78
C GLU A 16 -8.79 -19.59 -20.64
N LEU A 17 -7.74 -19.69 -21.47
CA LEU A 17 -6.52 -20.49 -21.34
C LEU A 17 -6.49 -21.44 -20.12
N MET A 18 -6.66 -22.75 -20.34
CA MET A 18 -6.54 -23.87 -19.37
C MET A 18 -5.97 -23.47 -18.01
N ALA A 19 -6.81 -22.89 -17.14
CA ALA A 19 -6.35 -22.35 -15.86
C ALA A 19 -5.86 -23.51 -15.00
N THR A 20 -4.60 -23.46 -14.57
CA THR A 20 -4.07 -24.50 -13.69
C THR A 20 -4.77 -24.41 -12.34
N ILE A 21 -4.86 -25.52 -11.61
CA ILE A 21 -5.45 -25.52 -10.25
C ILE A 21 -4.81 -24.46 -9.34
N SER A 22 -3.52 -24.17 -9.54
CA SER A 22 -2.80 -23.10 -8.84
C SER A 22 -3.36 -21.71 -9.13
N ASP A 23 -3.67 -21.41 -10.38
CA ASP A 23 -4.17 -20.10 -10.80
C ASP A 23 -5.61 -19.87 -10.31
N VAL A 24 -6.40 -20.95 -10.25
CA VAL A 24 -7.75 -20.92 -9.66
C VAL A 24 -7.69 -20.65 -8.15
N ILE A 25 -6.82 -21.35 -7.42
CA ILE A 25 -6.61 -21.14 -5.98
C ILE A 25 -6.11 -19.71 -5.72
N GLU A 26 -5.16 -19.22 -6.51
CA GLU A 26 -4.65 -17.86 -6.39
C GLU A 26 -5.74 -16.81 -6.57
N SER A 27 -6.53 -16.93 -7.64
CA SER A 27 -7.61 -15.99 -7.95
C SER A 27 -8.65 -15.96 -6.83
N PHE A 28 -9.00 -17.12 -6.29
CA PHE A 28 -9.89 -17.24 -5.13
C PHE A 28 -9.33 -16.55 -3.88
N LEU A 29 -8.06 -16.82 -3.54
CA LEU A 29 -7.43 -16.20 -2.37
C LEU A 29 -7.28 -14.68 -2.53
N LYS A 30 -6.95 -14.20 -3.74
CA LYS A 30 -6.91 -12.76 -4.06
C LYS A 30 -8.28 -12.11 -3.89
N GLU A 31 -9.34 -12.78 -4.29
CA GLU A 31 -10.71 -12.29 -4.13
C GLU A 31 -11.11 -12.20 -2.65
N LEU A 32 -10.81 -13.23 -1.85
CA LEU A 32 -11.04 -13.19 -0.40
C LEU A 32 -10.29 -12.02 0.28
N ILE A 33 -9.04 -11.78 -0.13
CA ILE A 33 -8.23 -10.66 0.38
C ILE A 33 -8.78 -9.30 -0.09
N ARG A 34 -9.36 -9.22 -1.29
CA ARG A 34 -10.00 -8.00 -1.79
C ARG A 34 -11.26 -7.68 -0.98
N GLN A 35 -12.08 -8.69 -0.70
CA GLN A 35 -13.32 -8.56 0.08
C GLN A 35 -13.05 -8.20 1.55
N SER A 36 -11.88 -8.54 2.10
CA SER A 36 -11.51 -8.18 3.47
C SER A 36 -11.23 -6.68 3.67
N GLN A 37 -11.32 -5.85 2.62
CA GLN A 37 -11.02 -4.41 2.65
C GLN A 37 -9.67 -4.11 3.31
N GLY A 38 -8.71 -5.02 3.08
CA GLY A 38 -7.35 -4.98 3.58
C GLY A 38 -7.18 -5.36 5.06
N GLN A 39 -8.14 -6.07 5.67
CA GLN A 39 -7.92 -6.85 6.88
C GLN A 39 -7.20 -8.16 6.55
N ALA A 40 -6.55 -8.76 7.55
CA ALA A 40 -5.96 -10.09 7.40
C ALA A 40 -7.05 -11.13 7.09
N VAL A 41 -6.76 -12.04 6.17
CA VAL A 41 -7.61 -13.21 5.87
C VAL A 41 -7.03 -14.42 6.58
N GLU A 42 -7.86 -15.13 7.32
CA GLU A 42 -7.48 -16.38 7.99
C GLU A 42 -8.14 -17.56 7.27
N ILE A 43 -7.32 -18.49 6.80
CA ILE A 43 -7.76 -19.69 6.08
C ILE A 43 -7.23 -20.94 6.79
N GLN A 44 -7.94 -22.05 6.62
CA GLN A 44 -7.43 -23.37 6.98
C GLN A 44 -6.98 -24.13 5.73
N ARG A 45 -5.74 -24.59 5.73
CA ARG A 45 -5.17 -25.33 4.59
C ARG A 45 -6.00 -26.54 4.19
N ASN A 46 -6.50 -27.29 5.17
CA ASN A 46 -7.26 -28.50 4.94
C ASN A 46 -8.67 -28.20 4.39
N GLU A 47 -9.27 -27.07 4.76
CA GLU A 47 -10.59 -26.66 4.23
C GLU A 47 -10.47 -26.22 2.77
N ILE A 48 -9.47 -25.41 2.45
CA ILE A 48 -9.20 -24.96 1.07
C ILE A 48 -8.84 -26.15 0.19
N ALA A 49 -7.98 -27.06 0.67
CA ALA A 49 -7.60 -28.27 -0.06
C ALA A 49 -8.82 -29.16 -0.39
N LYS A 50 -9.75 -29.32 0.55
CA LYS A 50 -11.01 -30.04 0.32
C LYS A 50 -11.93 -29.31 -0.67
N HIS A 51 -11.99 -27.99 -0.60
CA HIS A 51 -12.83 -27.19 -1.50
C HIS A 51 -12.41 -27.32 -2.97
N PHE A 52 -11.10 -27.36 -3.23
CA PHE A 52 -10.52 -27.50 -4.57
C PHE A 52 -10.17 -28.95 -4.96
N ASP A 53 -10.57 -29.93 -4.15
CA ASP A 53 -10.26 -31.36 -4.30
C ASP A 53 -8.77 -31.63 -4.63
N CYS A 54 -7.87 -31.00 -3.85
CA CYS A 54 -6.43 -31.08 -4.06
C CYS A 54 -5.66 -31.44 -2.79
N ALA A 55 -4.40 -31.86 -2.93
CA ALA A 55 -3.55 -32.14 -1.79
C ALA A 55 -3.21 -30.86 -0.98
N PRO A 56 -3.05 -30.93 0.36
CA PRO A 56 -2.65 -29.77 1.17
C PRO A 56 -1.31 -29.15 0.75
N SER A 57 -0.41 -29.94 0.14
CA SER A 57 0.85 -29.45 -0.43
C SER A 57 0.63 -28.44 -1.56
N GLN A 58 -0.46 -28.56 -2.33
CA GLN A 58 -0.78 -27.62 -3.41
C GLN A 58 -1.05 -26.22 -2.86
N ILE A 59 -1.73 -26.14 -1.71
CA ILE A 59 -1.99 -24.85 -1.05
C ILE A 59 -0.69 -24.21 -0.58
N ASN A 60 0.21 -25.00 0.01
CA ASN A 60 1.53 -24.50 0.39
C ASN A 60 2.30 -23.99 -0.83
N TYR A 61 2.28 -24.72 -1.95
CA TYR A 61 2.95 -24.32 -3.18
C TYR A 61 2.42 -22.98 -3.70
N VAL A 62 1.11 -22.79 -3.76
CA VAL A 62 0.49 -21.52 -4.19
C VAL A 62 0.89 -20.38 -3.24
N LEU A 63 0.83 -20.62 -1.93
CA LEU A 63 1.20 -19.62 -0.93
C LEU A 63 2.68 -19.19 -1.02
N THR A 64 3.61 -20.14 -1.17
CA THR A 64 5.04 -19.84 -1.23
C THR A 64 5.46 -19.21 -2.55
N THR A 65 4.77 -19.51 -3.66
CA THR A 65 5.14 -19.00 -4.99
C THR A 65 4.43 -17.71 -5.38
N ARG A 66 3.16 -17.52 -5.01
CA ARG A 66 2.33 -16.38 -5.45
C ARG A 66 2.03 -15.35 -4.35
N PHE A 67 2.14 -15.73 -3.08
CA PHE A 67 1.83 -14.87 -1.92
C PHE A 67 3.07 -14.60 -1.05
N SER A 68 4.19 -14.27 -1.70
CA SER A 68 5.42 -13.88 -1.01
C SER A 68 5.51 -12.38 -0.74
N VAL A 69 6.49 -11.97 0.06
CA VAL A 69 6.80 -10.55 0.31
C VAL A 69 7.07 -9.81 -0.99
N GLN A 70 7.77 -10.44 -1.95
CA GLN A 70 8.05 -9.85 -3.27
C GLN A 70 6.77 -9.58 -4.08
N HIS A 71 5.72 -10.36 -3.86
CA HIS A 71 4.40 -10.17 -4.49
C HIS A 71 3.47 -9.28 -3.65
N GLY A 72 3.96 -8.69 -2.56
CA GLY A 72 3.18 -7.79 -1.72
C GLY A 72 2.29 -8.47 -0.68
N TYR A 73 2.71 -9.64 -0.15
CA TYR A 73 1.97 -10.37 0.87
C TYR A 73 2.86 -10.84 2.02
N THR A 74 2.31 -10.88 3.23
CA THR A 74 2.90 -11.53 4.41
C THR A 74 2.01 -12.68 4.84
N ILE A 75 2.64 -13.81 5.17
CA ILE A 75 1.95 -15.02 5.63
C ILE A 75 2.44 -15.37 7.03
N GLU A 76 1.51 -15.60 7.95
CA GLU A 76 1.77 -16.23 9.25
C GLU A 76 1.07 -17.60 9.28
N SER A 77 1.75 -18.61 9.82
CA SER A 77 1.18 -19.94 9.96
C SER A 77 1.27 -20.41 11.40
N GLN A 78 0.14 -20.89 11.95
CA GLN A 78 0.12 -21.55 13.25
C GLN A 78 -0.05 -23.06 13.07
N ARG A 79 0.80 -23.86 13.73
CA ARG A 79 0.72 -25.33 13.73
C ARG A 79 -0.05 -25.84 14.97
N GLY A 80 -0.80 -26.93 14.85
CA GLY A 80 -1.59 -27.55 15.93
C GLY A 80 -3.00 -27.98 15.48
N GLY A 81 -3.82 -28.50 16.40
CA GLY A 81 -5.16 -29.05 16.13
C GLY A 81 -6.22 -28.08 15.59
N GLY A 82 -5.90 -26.79 15.50
CA GLY A 82 -6.71 -25.74 14.89
C GLY A 82 -5.85 -24.77 14.05
N GLY A 83 -4.78 -25.27 13.45
CA GLY A 83 -3.82 -24.46 12.70
C GLY A 83 -4.49 -23.68 11.55
N TYR A 84 -4.13 -22.42 11.42
CA TYR A 84 -4.59 -21.53 10.36
C TYR A 84 -3.40 -20.84 9.70
N ILE A 85 -3.67 -20.31 8.52
CA ILE A 85 -2.76 -19.49 7.73
C ILE A 85 -3.40 -18.12 7.65
N LYS A 86 -2.68 -17.11 8.11
CA LYS A 86 -3.08 -15.72 8.05
C LYS A 86 -2.35 -15.05 6.90
N ILE A 87 -3.10 -14.58 5.92
CA ILE A 87 -2.58 -13.87 4.75
C ILE A 87 -2.91 -12.39 4.91
N MET A 88 -1.88 -11.56 4.82
CA MET A 88 -1.98 -10.12 4.88
C MET A 88 -1.43 -9.55 3.58
N ARG A 89 -2.25 -8.77 2.87
CA ARG A 89 -1.72 -7.95 1.78
C ARG A 89 -0.88 -6.84 2.38
N LEU A 90 0.38 -6.75 1.99
CA LEU A 90 1.19 -5.57 2.21
C LEU A 90 0.51 -4.46 1.41
N ARG A 91 -0.26 -3.63 2.11
CA ARG A 91 -0.66 -2.35 1.53
C ARG A 91 0.62 -1.56 1.32
N PRO A 92 0.76 -0.81 0.22
CA PRO A 92 1.83 0.19 0.09
C PRO A 92 1.81 1.25 1.22
N GLU A 93 0.87 1.17 2.15
CA GLU A 93 0.77 1.97 3.37
C GLU A 93 1.66 1.49 4.53
N ARG A 94 2.53 0.47 4.38
CA ARG A 94 3.49 0.06 5.44
C ARG A 94 4.90 -0.32 4.97
N ASN A 95 5.36 0.24 3.86
CA ASN A 95 6.70 0.81 3.84
C ASN A 95 6.47 2.30 4.10
N PRO A 96 7.29 3.03 4.88
CA PRO A 96 7.24 4.48 4.78
C PRO A 96 7.42 4.76 3.30
N SER A 97 6.37 5.27 2.65
CA SER A 97 6.47 5.65 1.26
C SER A 97 7.69 6.56 1.15
N VAL A 98 8.33 6.65 -0.01
CA VAL A 98 9.37 7.67 -0.22
C VAL A 98 8.90 9.04 0.29
N HIS A 99 7.58 9.27 0.27
CA HIS A 99 6.86 10.33 0.97
C HIS A 99 6.97 10.37 2.51
N GLN A 100 6.78 9.29 3.27
CA GLN A 100 6.97 9.35 4.73
C GLN A 100 8.44 9.62 5.09
N ILE A 101 9.38 9.08 4.31
CA ILE A 101 10.80 9.42 4.43
C ILE A 101 11.03 10.90 4.10
N LEU A 102 10.41 11.41 3.02
CA LEU A 102 10.50 12.83 2.63
C LEU A 102 9.87 13.75 3.69
N MET A 103 8.76 13.34 4.31
CA MET A 103 8.08 14.08 5.38
C MET A 103 8.89 14.11 6.68
N GLU A 104 9.62 13.03 6.96
CA GLU A 104 10.57 12.93 8.08
C GLU A 104 11.85 13.74 7.79
N GLU A 105 12.32 13.78 6.53
CA GLU A 105 13.46 14.61 6.11
C GLU A 105 13.16 16.12 6.14
N ILE A 106 11.90 16.51 5.90
CA ILE A 106 11.45 17.89 6.12
C ILE A 106 11.44 18.15 7.63
N ARG A 107 12.59 18.60 8.14
CA ARG A 107 12.74 19.10 9.51
C ARG A 107 11.74 20.21 9.81
N ASP A 108 11.50 20.44 11.09
CA ASP A 108 10.52 21.44 11.55
C ASP A 108 10.78 22.85 11.04
N ASN A 109 11.99 23.15 10.57
CA ASN A 109 12.33 24.42 9.93
C ASN A 109 12.91 24.19 8.54
N VAL A 110 12.29 24.82 7.54
CA VAL A 110 12.74 24.79 6.15
C VAL A 110 12.97 26.20 5.67
N THR A 111 14.21 26.53 5.30
CA THR A 111 14.55 27.83 4.72
C THR A 111 13.93 27.97 3.33
N LYS A 112 13.78 29.20 2.85
CA LYS A 112 13.28 29.49 1.50
C LYS A 112 14.08 28.76 0.41
N THR A 113 15.39 28.70 0.54
CA THR A 113 16.30 28.03 -0.41
C THR A 113 16.09 26.52 -0.42
N GLN A 114 15.91 25.91 0.77
CA GLN A 114 15.59 24.48 0.88
C GLN A 114 14.23 24.16 0.26
N ALA A 115 13.21 24.99 0.52
CA ALA A 115 11.90 24.85 -0.09
C ALA A 115 11.95 24.91 -1.62
N MET A 116 12.66 25.89 -2.19
CA MET A 116 12.82 26.00 -3.63
C MET A 116 13.54 24.80 -4.25
N ARG A 117 14.60 24.29 -3.60
CA ARG A 117 15.30 23.07 -4.04
C ARG A 117 14.36 21.87 -4.04
N LEU A 118 13.57 21.70 -2.99
CA LEU A 118 12.62 20.60 -2.87
C LEU A 118 11.55 20.68 -3.97
N ILE A 119 10.90 21.84 -4.14
CA ILE A 119 9.88 22.04 -5.19
C ILE A 119 10.47 21.76 -6.58
N ARG A 120 11.71 22.19 -6.83
CA ARG A 120 12.39 21.94 -8.10
C ARG A 120 12.66 20.45 -8.32
N ALA A 121 13.13 19.74 -7.30
CA ALA A 121 13.35 18.30 -7.39
C ALA A 121 12.04 17.55 -7.70
N LEU A 122 10.92 17.96 -7.10
CA LEU A 122 9.60 17.38 -7.41
C LEU A 122 9.18 17.60 -8.87
N GLN A 123 9.45 18.79 -9.43
CA GLN A 123 9.19 19.07 -10.85
C GLN A 123 10.09 18.22 -11.76
N GLU A 124 11.38 18.13 -11.45
CA GLU A 124 12.35 17.36 -12.25
C GLU A 124 12.01 15.87 -12.29
N GLN A 125 11.41 15.34 -11.22
CA GLN A 125 10.91 13.96 -11.15
C GLN A 125 9.48 13.80 -11.71
N ASN A 126 8.89 14.85 -12.31
CA ASN A 126 7.51 14.87 -12.82
C ASN A 126 6.44 14.50 -11.78
N LEU A 127 6.71 14.74 -10.49
CA LEU A 127 5.74 14.50 -9.40
C LEU A 127 4.75 15.66 -9.26
N ILE A 128 5.12 16.84 -9.74
CA ILE A 128 4.25 18.02 -9.85
C ILE A 128 4.47 18.70 -11.20
N ASN A 129 3.43 19.32 -11.73
CA ASN A 129 3.53 20.12 -12.94
C ASN A 129 3.97 21.57 -12.64
N ASP A 130 4.25 22.34 -13.70
CA ASP A 130 4.68 23.74 -13.58
C ASP A 130 3.68 24.64 -12.87
N ARG A 131 2.38 24.36 -13.01
CA ARG A 131 1.32 25.14 -12.38
C ARG A 131 1.33 24.92 -10.87
N GLU A 132 1.39 23.67 -10.41
CA GLU A 132 1.51 23.30 -9.00
C GLU A 132 2.77 23.90 -8.38
N ALA A 133 3.91 23.76 -9.05
CA ALA A 133 5.16 24.29 -8.53
C ALA A 133 5.15 25.83 -8.39
N ARG A 134 4.49 26.55 -9.30
CA ARG A 134 4.28 28.00 -9.15
C ARG A 134 3.42 28.33 -7.92
N LEU A 135 2.34 27.58 -7.68
CA LEU A 135 1.48 27.76 -6.51
C LEU A 135 2.25 27.48 -5.21
N MET A 136 3.00 26.38 -5.16
CA MET A 136 3.82 26.02 -4.00
C MET A 136 4.88 27.08 -3.70
N ARG A 137 5.57 27.62 -4.72
CA ARG A 137 6.54 28.71 -4.55
C ARG A 137 5.92 29.99 -4.02
N ALA A 138 4.73 30.36 -4.51
CA ALA A 138 4.05 31.56 -4.06
C ALA A 138 3.66 31.45 -2.57
N ALA A 139 3.06 30.32 -2.19
CA ALA A 139 2.62 30.05 -0.82
C ALA A 139 3.76 29.95 0.20
N THR A 140 4.95 29.56 -0.24
CA THR A 140 6.14 29.39 0.62
C THR A 140 7.09 30.59 0.62
N SER A 141 6.68 31.71 0.01
CA SER A 141 7.50 32.92 -0.09
C SER A 141 7.59 33.68 1.24
N ASP A 142 8.71 34.39 1.46
CA ASP A 142 8.93 35.14 2.72
C ASP A 142 7.94 36.28 2.92
N VAL A 143 7.39 36.80 1.82
CA VAL A 143 6.38 37.87 1.82
C VAL A 143 5.07 37.35 2.40
N VAL A 144 4.62 36.18 1.93
CA VAL A 144 3.38 35.54 2.40
C VAL A 144 3.53 35.04 3.84
N LEU A 145 4.71 34.55 4.21
CA LEU A 145 4.98 34.02 5.55
C LEU A 145 5.46 35.08 6.53
N ALA A 146 5.42 36.37 6.17
CA ALA A 146 5.83 37.45 7.04
C ALA A 146 4.99 37.46 8.33
N SER A 147 5.67 37.26 9.47
CA SER A 147 5.04 37.15 10.79
C SER A 147 5.91 37.88 11.83
N PRO A 148 5.30 38.56 12.83
CA PRO A 148 6.01 39.19 13.93
C PRO A 148 6.85 38.22 14.77
N LEU A 149 6.52 36.93 14.75
CA LEU A 149 7.17 35.89 15.55
C LEU A 149 8.43 35.32 14.90
N ASN A 150 8.82 35.81 13.72
CA ASN A 150 9.96 35.32 12.92
C ASN A 150 9.96 33.79 12.69
N ASN A 151 8.80 33.15 12.72
CA ASN A 151 8.61 31.70 12.60
C ASN A 151 8.41 31.24 11.14
N ARG A 152 8.97 31.97 10.19
CA ARG A 152 8.70 31.80 8.75
C ARG A 152 9.11 30.40 8.27
N ASP A 153 10.26 29.92 8.72
CA ASP A 153 10.81 28.62 8.32
C ASP A 153 9.98 27.45 8.87
N TYR A 154 9.40 27.62 10.06
CA TYR A 154 8.46 26.68 10.64
C TYR A 154 7.12 26.68 9.92
N MET A 155 6.58 27.85 9.59
CA MET A 155 5.34 27.91 8.79
C MET A 155 5.55 27.32 7.40
N ARG A 156 6.72 27.57 6.79
CA ARG A 156 7.08 27.01 5.48
C ARG A 156 7.14 25.50 5.49
N SER A 157 7.75 24.89 6.51
CA SER A 157 7.81 23.44 6.64
C SER A 157 6.41 22.84 6.75
N ARG A 158 5.53 23.42 7.58
CA ARG A 158 4.14 22.97 7.74
C ARG A 158 3.32 23.06 6.46
N ILE A 159 3.44 24.16 5.72
CA ILE A 159 2.72 24.35 4.45
C ILE A 159 3.21 23.33 3.41
N LEU A 160 4.52 23.13 3.30
CA LEU A 160 5.08 22.13 2.38
C LEU A 160 4.60 20.72 2.71
N LYS A 161 4.60 20.33 4.00
CA LYS A 161 4.05 19.04 4.45
C LYS A 161 2.59 18.91 4.04
N ALA A 162 1.76 19.92 4.30
CA ALA A 162 0.34 19.88 3.93
C ALA A 162 0.12 19.73 2.41
N MET A 163 0.86 20.50 1.59
CA MET A 163 0.76 20.46 0.13
C MET A 163 1.19 19.10 -0.43
N LEU A 164 2.31 18.57 0.06
CA LEU A 164 2.82 17.27 -0.34
C LEU A 164 1.84 16.14 0.05
N SER A 165 1.23 16.20 1.24
CA SER A 165 0.17 15.25 1.62
C SER A 165 -1.05 15.34 0.70
N ALA A 166 -1.43 16.55 0.27
CA ALA A 166 -2.58 16.75 -0.61
C ALA A 166 -2.35 16.27 -2.05
N LEU A 167 -1.11 16.22 -2.53
CA LEU A 167 -0.76 15.72 -3.87
C LEU A 167 -0.79 14.18 -3.96
N ILE A 168 -0.94 13.49 -2.82
CA ILE A 168 -0.82 12.03 -2.68
C ILE A 168 -2.18 11.36 -2.42
N HIS A 169 -3.23 12.15 -2.21
CA HIS A 169 -4.62 11.70 -2.15
C HIS A 169 -5.37 12.16 -3.41
#